data_AF-A0A839VD79-F1
#
_entry.id   AF-A0A839VD79-F1
#
_cell.length_a   1.000
_cell.length_b   1.000
_cell.length_c   1.000
_cell.angle_alpha   90.00
_cell.angle_beta   90.00
_cell.angle_gamma   90.00
#
_symmetry.space_group_name_H-M   'P 1'
#
loop_
_entity.id
_entity.type
_entity.pdbx_description
1 polymer ?
#
loop_
_entity_poly.entity_id
_entity_poly.type
_entity_poly.pdbx_seq_one_letter_code
_entity_poly.pdbx_strand_id
1 'polypeptide(L)'
;MLRALRRAADRRRQAHGDYAWLFYPYTGDELVAIDCQTTGQDPRSAELVSIAAVRLRGDRVLTSDSLDLRLRRPASLDSEALRLCGLRRVDLVDGESLDQALVRLLDFVGNRPLVGWHLDHALAILNRELRGRLGFDLPNARIDVAQEYLRQRRRSHLELGRQPRFEQVAEGLGLPVMGPHTALGNAVTTALMHLRLSRGALPVP
;
A
#
# COMPACT_ATOMS: atom_id res chain seq x y z
N MET A 1 -16.58 -13.26 1.56
CA MET A 1 -16.81 -14.50 0.79
C MET A 1 -16.37 -14.40 -0.67
N LEU A 2 -16.80 -13.40 -1.45
CA LEU A 2 -16.38 -13.21 -2.87
C LEU A 2 -14.85 -13.14 -3.10
N ARG A 3 -14.10 -12.40 -2.27
CA ARG A 3 -12.64 -12.28 -2.41
C ARG A 3 -11.90 -13.62 -2.22
N ALA A 4 -12.32 -14.44 -1.27
CA ALA A 4 -11.70 -15.74 -1.00
C ALA A 4 -11.94 -16.72 -2.16
N LEU A 5 -13.15 -16.74 -2.72
CA LEU A 5 -13.47 -17.52 -3.91
C LEU A 5 -12.67 -17.06 -5.13
N ARG A 6 -12.54 -15.74 -5.32
CA ARG A 6 -11.72 -15.18 -6.41
C ARG A 6 -10.25 -15.58 -6.26
N ARG A 7 -9.67 -15.42 -5.06
CA ARG A 7 -8.30 -15.84 -4.77
C ARG A 7 -8.08 -17.33 -5.03
N ALA A 8 -9.06 -18.17 -4.68
CA ALA A 8 -8.98 -19.61 -4.97
C ALA A 8 -9.02 -19.90 -6.49
N ALA A 9 -9.83 -19.16 -7.25
CA ALA A 9 -9.88 -19.27 -8.71
C ALA A 9 -8.58 -18.77 -9.36
N ASP A 10 -8.04 -17.63 -8.92
CA ASP A 10 -6.76 -17.09 -9.40
C ASP A 10 -5.61 -18.07 -9.12
N ARG A 11 -5.56 -18.64 -7.91
CA ARG A 11 -4.57 -19.66 -7.54
C ARG A 11 -4.63 -20.88 -8.46
N ARG A 12 -5.82 -21.33 -8.86
CA ARG A 12 -5.98 -22.45 -9.79
C ARG A 12 -5.50 -22.08 -11.19
N ARG A 13 -5.84 -20.89 -11.68
CA ARG A 13 -5.40 -20.41 -13.00
C ARG A 13 -3.88 -20.26 -13.08
N GLN A 14 -3.26 -19.74 -12.03
CA GLN A 14 -1.83 -19.45 -11.97
C GLN A 14 -0.98 -20.63 -11.46
N ALA A 15 -1.58 -21.81 -11.21
CA ALA A 15 -0.89 -22.92 -10.56
C ALA A 15 0.39 -23.40 -11.28
N HIS A 16 0.45 -23.20 -12.60
CA HIS A 16 1.58 -23.57 -13.45
C HIS A 16 2.21 -22.37 -14.17
N GLY A 17 1.89 -21.14 -13.75
CA GLY A 17 2.46 -19.91 -14.31
C GLY A 17 3.64 -19.38 -13.49
N ASP A 18 4.33 -18.38 -14.04
CA ASP A 18 5.51 -17.75 -13.44
C ASP A 18 5.22 -17.09 -12.07
N TYR A 19 3.94 -16.83 -11.77
CA TYR A 19 3.46 -16.19 -10.55
C TYR A 19 2.81 -17.16 -9.54
N ALA A 20 2.90 -18.48 -9.75
CA ALA A 20 2.30 -19.49 -8.87
C ALA A 20 2.70 -19.30 -7.40
N TRP A 21 3.96 -18.94 -7.16
CA TRP A 21 4.57 -18.76 -5.84
C TRP A 21 3.91 -17.66 -5.00
N LEU A 22 3.32 -16.63 -5.63
CA LEU A 22 2.56 -15.58 -4.94
C LEU A 22 1.34 -16.12 -4.20
N PHE A 23 0.80 -17.26 -4.63
CA PHE A 23 -0.41 -17.86 -4.08
C PHE A 23 -0.13 -18.89 -2.99
N TYR A 24 1.13 -19.21 -2.71
CA TYR A 24 1.49 -20.12 -1.63
C TYR A 24 1.18 -19.49 -0.27
N PRO A 25 0.79 -20.30 0.74
CA PRO A 25 0.65 -19.83 2.10
C PRO A 25 1.95 -19.18 2.56
N TYR A 26 1.86 -17.97 3.11
CA TYR A 26 3.01 -17.32 3.70
C TYR A 26 3.20 -17.81 5.13
N THR A 27 4.41 -18.25 5.47
CA THR A 27 4.78 -18.81 6.79
C THR A 27 5.92 -18.05 7.46
N GLY A 28 6.35 -16.92 6.88
CA GLY A 28 7.38 -16.07 7.46
C GLY A 28 6.84 -15.04 8.47
N ASP A 29 7.72 -14.17 8.94
CA ASP A 29 7.45 -13.12 9.94
C ASP A 29 7.54 -11.69 9.37
N GLU A 30 7.82 -11.57 8.07
CA GLU A 30 7.90 -10.28 7.38
C GLU A 30 6.52 -9.77 6.93
N LEU A 31 6.38 -8.45 6.91
CA LEU A 31 5.26 -7.73 6.33
C LEU A 31 5.81 -6.72 5.31
N VAL A 32 4.95 -6.21 4.42
CA VAL A 32 5.33 -5.15 3.50
C VAL A 32 4.31 -4.02 3.58
N ALA A 33 4.75 -2.84 4.01
CA ALA A 33 3.92 -1.65 3.92
C ALA A 33 4.00 -1.10 2.50
N ILE A 34 2.86 -0.71 1.93
CA ILE A 34 2.74 -0.23 0.55
C ILE A 34 1.89 1.04 0.51
N ASP A 35 2.31 1.99 -0.31
CA ASP A 35 1.54 3.17 -0.68
C ASP A 35 1.72 3.48 -2.17
N CYS A 36 0.75 4.17 -2.77
CA CYS A 36 0.80 4.57 -4.17
C CYS A 36 0.33 6.01 -4.31
N GLN A 37 0.98 6.78 -5.18
CA GLN A 37 0.43 8.05 -5.63
C GLN A 37 -0.25 7.88 -6.96
N THR A 38 -1.35 8.61 -7.14
CA THR A 38 -2.28 8.41 -8.24
C THR A 38 -2.72 9.74 -8.83
N THR A 39 -3.22 9.72 -10.06
CA THR A 39 -3.72 10.94 -10.73
C THR A 39 -5.00 11.50 -10.10
N GLY A 40 -5.69 10.73 -9.25
CA GLY A 40 -6.95 11.14 -8.64
C GLY A 40 -7.49 10.16 -7.60
N GLN A 41 -8.65 10.48 -7.05
CA GLN A 41 -9.27 9.76 -5.92
C GLN A 41 -10.27 8.67 -6.33
N ASP A 42 -10.68 8.57 -7.59
CA ASP A 42 -11.57 7.48 -8.04
C ASP A 42 -10.72 6.27 -8.50
N PRO A 43 -10.74 5.12 -7.79
CA PRO A 43 -9.98 3.95 -8.18
C PRO A 43 -10.35 3.38 -9.55
N ARG A 44 -11.51 3.74 -10.12
CA ARG A 44 -11.95 3.26 -11.43
C ARG A 44 -11.23 3.95 -12.57
N SER A 45 -10.88 5.23 -12.42
CA SER A 45 -10.27 6.06 -13.46
C SER A 45 -8.85 6.55 -13.14
N ALA A 46 -8.48 6.62 -11.86
CA ALA A 46 -7.17 7.10 -11.43
C ALA A 46 -6.05 6.21 -11.96
N GLU A 47 -4.96 6.80 -12.43
CA GLU A 47 -3.76 6.11 -12.92
C GLU A 47 -2.63 6.18 -11.90
N LEU A 48 -1.75 5.18 -11.88
CA LEU A 48 -0.60 5.15 -10.97
C LEU A 48 0.45 6.17 -11.43
N VAL A 49 1.06 6.86 -10.46
CA VAL A 49 2.13 7.84 -10.66
C VAL A 49 3.41 7.37 -9.98
N SER A 50 3.29 6.84 -8.76
CA SER A 50 4.40 6.20 -8.05
C SER A 50 3.90 5.03 -7.21
N ILE A 51 4.78 4.09 -6.96
CA ILE A 51 4.54 2.91 -6.14
C ILE A 51 5.71 2.82 -5.17
N ALA A 52 5.43 2.75 -3.87
CA ALA A 52 6.47 2.52 -2.90
C ALA A 52 6.08 1.42 -1.92
N ALA A 53 7.09 0.69 -1.47
CA ALA A 53 6.92 -0.35 -0.47
C ALA A 53 8.14 -0.43 0.45
N VAL A 54 7.94 -0.83 1.70
CA VAL A 54 9.03 -1.03 2.66
C VAL A 54 8.78 -2.30 3.45
N ARG A 55 9.85 -3.08 3.67
CA ARG A 55 9.75 -4.32 4.43
C ARG A 55 9.75 -4.04 5.94
N LEU A 56 8.91 -4.78 6.66
CA LEU A 56 8.95 -4.89 8.11
C LEU A 56 9.41 -6.29 8.47
N ARG A 57 10.28 -6.41 9.48
CA ARG A 57 10.65 -7.70 10.06
C ARG A 57 10.68 -7.58 11.57
N GLY A 58 9.80 -8.32 12.23
CA GLY A 58 9.55 -8.24 13.67
C GLY A 58 9.20 -6.82 14.10
N ASP A 59 10.21 -6.13 14.62
CA ASP A 59 10.09 -4.90 15.40
C ASP A 59 10.67 -3.67 14.65
N ARG A 60 11.11 -3.89 13.39
CA ARG A 60 11.86 -2.93 12.59
C ARG A 60 11.19 -2.64 11.26
N VAL A 61 11.26 -1.38 10.84
CA VAL A 61 11.02 -0.93 9.46
C VAL A 61 12.38 -0.87 8.75
N LEU A 62 12.56 -1.68 7.71
CA LEU A 62 13.82 -1.81 7.00
C LEU A 62 13.88 -0.82 5.84
N THR A 63 14.18 0.46 6.11
CA THR A 63 14.23 1.50 5.06
C THR A 63 15.28 1.24 3.98
N SER A 64 16.37 0.53 4.33
CA SER A 64 17.38 0.07 3.36
C SER A 64 16.87 -1.05 2.44
N ASP A 65 15.74 -1.68 2.78
CA ASP A 65 15.05 -2.69 1.99
C ASP A 65 13.66 -2.14 1.62
N SER A 66 13.71 -1.13 0.76
CA SER A 66 12.54 -0.42 0.24
C SER A 66 12.54 -0.39 -1.28
N LEU A 67 11.34 -0.25 -1.82
CA LEU A 67 11.04 -0.05 -3.22
C LEU A 67 10.43 1.35 -3.35
N ASP A 68 10.97 2.18 -4.24
CA ASP A 68 10.42 3.50 -4.57
C ASP A 68 10.49 3.67 -6.08
N LEU A 69 9.35 3.51 -6.75
CA LEU A 69 9.22 3.52 -8.20
C LEU A 69 8.42 4.73 -8.64
N ARG A 70 8.97 5.47 -9.60
CA ARG A 70 8.25 6.52 -10.32
C ARG A 70 7.88 6.00 -11.69
N LEU A 71 6.62 6.17 -12.07
CA LEU A 71 6.12 5.70 -13.35
C LEU A 71 6.23 6.78 -14.41
N ARG A 72 6.37 6.37 -15.67
CA ARG A 72 6.23 7.31 -16.79
C ARG A 72 4.88 7.98 -16.69
N ARG A 73 4.88 9.28 -16.95
CA ARG A 73 3.68 10.10 -16.91
C ARG A 73 2.54 9.47 -17.73
N PRO A 74 1.38 9.19 -17.11
CA PRO A 74 0.18 8.88 -17.85
C PRO A 74 -0.35 10.12 -18.59
N ALA A 75 -1.01 9.91 -19.73
CA ALA A 75 -1.51 11.00 -20.56
C ALA A 75 -2.54 11.88 -19.83
N SER A 76 -3.29 11.31 -18.88
CA SER A 76 -4.32 12.01 -18.09
C SER A 76 -3.79 12.89 -16.96
N LEU A 77 -2.49 12.82 -16.63
CA LEU A 77 -1.93 13.54 -15.48
C LEU A 77 -2.01 15.06 -15.68
N ASP A 78 -2.92 15.70 -14.95
CA ASP A 78 -3.11 17.14 -14.97
C ASP A 78 -2.30 17.87 -13.88
N SER A 79 -2.47 19.19 -13.82
CA SER A 79 -1.76 20.03 -12.86
C SER A 79 -2.28 19.87 -11.42
N GLU A 80 -3.50 19.36 -11.21
CA GLU A 80 -4.07 19.12 -9.88
C GLU A 80 -3.52 17.82 -9.28
N ALA A 81 -3.47 16.75 -10.08
CA ALA A 81 -2.82 15.49 -9.76
C ALA A 81 -1.35 15.68 -9.34
N LEU A 82 -0.60 16.50 -10.08
CA LEU A 82 0.80 16.82 -9.76
C LEU A 82 0.94 17.53 -8.41
N ARG A 83 0.04 18.47 -8.09
CA ARG A 83 0.04 19.17 -6.79
C ARG A 83 -0.25 18.21 -5.65
N LEU A 84 -1.23 17.31 -5.81
CA LEU A 84 -1.59 16.32 -4.80
C LEU A 84 -0.42 15.35 -4.52
N CYS A 85 0.33 14.98 -5.54
CA CYS A 85 1.47 14.06 -5.42
C CYS A 85 2.78 14.76 -4.98
N GLY A 86 2.82 16.09 -4.94
CA GLY A 86 4.07 16.82 -4.69
C GLY A 86 5.15 16.61 -5.76
N LEU A 87 4.76 16.17 -6.96
CA LEU A 87 5.67 15.86 -8.06
C LEU A 87 5.64 16.96 -9.11
N ARG A 88 6.76 17.16 -9.80
CA ARG A 88 6.85 18.02 -10.98
C ARG A 88 6.84 17.15 -12.23
N ARG A 89 6.49 17.75 -13.37
CA ARG A 89 6.50 17.06 -14.67
C ARG A 89 7.86 16.43 -15.00
N VAL A 90 8.95 17.13 -14.66
CA VAL A 90 10.33 16.66 -14.88
C VAL A 90 10.65 15.41 -14.07
N ASP A 91 10.02 15.24 -12.89
CA ASP A 91 10.27 14.10 -12.00
C ASP A 91 9.69 12.78 -12.57
N LEU A 92 8.91 12.84 -13.66
CA LEU A 92 8.26 11.71 -14.33
C LEU A 92 8.82 11.39 -15.73
N VAL A 93 9.77 12.19 -16.22
CA VAL A 93 10.32 12.06 -17.59
C VAL A 93 11.06 10.73 -17.75
N ASP A 94 11.85 10.37 -16.75
CA ASP A 94 12.65 9.13 -16.72
C ASP A 94 11.96 7.99 -15.96
N GLY A 95 10.63 8.08 -15.81
CA GLY A 95 9.85 7.07 -15.09
C GLY A 95 9.96 5.67 -15.72
N GLU A 96 9.70 4.66 -14.91
CA GLU A 96 9.61 3.27 -15.35
C GLU A 96 8.29 3.02 -16.07
N SER A 97 8.30 2.08 -17.02
CA SER A 97 7.02 1.64 -17.60
C SER A 97 6.20 0.91 -16.54
N LEU A 98 4.87 0.99 -16.65
CA LEU A 98 3.98 0.34 -15.69
C LEU A 98 4.23 -1.18 -15.61
N ASP A 99 4.49 -1.84 -16.73
CA ASP A 99 4.80 -3.28 -16.75
C ASP A 99 6.04 -3.63 -15.93
N GLN A 100 7.14 -2.89 -16.13
CA GLN A 100 8.38 -3.09 -15.38
C GLN A 100 8.17 -2.85 -13.88
N ALA A 101 7.44 -1.80 -13.53
CA ALA A 101 7.16 -1.47 -12.14
C ALA A 101 6.28 -2.51 -11.45
N LEU A 102 5.29 -3.07 -12.14
CA LEU A 102 4.45 -4.15 -11.60
C LEU A 102 5.27 -5.43 -11.36
N VAL A 103 6.16 -5.81 -12.27
CA VAL A 103 7.05 -6.97 -12.07
C VAL A 103 7.91 -6.77 -10.83
N ARG A 104 8.59 -5.62 -10.73
CA ARG A 104 9.43 -5.28 -9.57
C ARG A 104 8.62 -5.23 -8.27
N LEU A 105 7.39 -4.72 -8.32
CA LEU A 105 6.49 -4.73 -7.17
C LEU A 105 6.18 -6.16 -6.74
N LEU A 106 5.77 -7.04 -7.66
CA LEU A 106 5.42 -8.43 -7.38
C LEU A 106 6.60 -9.19 -6.76
N ASP A 107 7.81 -9.00 -7.28
CA ASP A 107 9.03 -9.58 -6.73
C ASP A 107 9.32 -9.07 -5.32
N PHE A 108 9.17 -7.77 -5.10
CA PHE A 108 9.43 -7.15 -3.80
C PHE A 108 8.41 -7.58 -2.73
N VAL A 109 7.10 -7.53 -3.04
CA VAL A 109 6.06 -7.87 -2.07
C VAL A 109 5.98 -9.38 -1.83
N GLY A 110 6.16 -10.18 -2.88
CA GLY A 110 5.93 -11.61 -2.86
C GLY A 110 4.55 -11.99 -2.34
N ASN A 111 4.46 -13.08 -1.56
CA ASN A 111 3.22 -13.51 -0.90
C ASN A 111 3.04 -12.95 0.53
N ARG A 112 3.89 -12.01 0.96
CA ARG A 112 3.89 -11.42 2.32
C ARG A 112 2.61 -10.61 2.59
N PRO A 113 2.11 -10.53 3.83
CA PRO A 113 0.99 -9.65 4.14
C PRO A 113 1.32 -8.19 3.84
N LEU A 114 0.34 -7.49 3.24
CA LEU A 114 0.45 -6.08 2.90
C LEU A 114 -0.17 -5.21 4.00
N VAL A 115 0.55 -4.17 4.39
CA VAL A 115 0.14 -3.16 5.35
C VAL A 115 -0.09 -1.85 4.59
N GLY A 116 -1.18 -1.15 4.86
CA GLY A 116 -1.44 0.14 4.20
C GLY A 116 -2.40 1.02 4.97
N TRP A 117 -2.36 2.31 4.67
CA TRP A 117 -3.37 3.26 5.11
C TRP A 117 -4.48 3.33 4.07
N HIS A 118 -5.72 2.98 4.45
CA HIS A 118 -6.82 2.81 3.48
C HIS A 118 -6.41 1.88 2.32
N LEU A 119 -5.76 0.75 2.66
CA LEU A 119 -5.06 -0.13 1.72
C LEU A 119 -5.93 -0.58 0.54
N ASP A 120 -7.23 -0.75 0.74
CA ASP A 120 -8.16 -1.16 -0.31
C ASP A 120 -8.21 -0.15 -1.48
N HIS A 121 -7.93 1.13 -1.26
CA HIS A 121 -7.86 2.15 -2.31
C HIS A 121 -6.66 1.89 -3.25
N ALA A 122 -5.44 1.82 -2.71
CA ALA A 122 -4.24 1.53 -3.49
C ALA A 122 -4.34 0.16 -4.20
N LEU A 123 -4.85 -0.86 -3.48
CA LEU A 123 -5.04 -2.18 -4.07
C LEU A 123 -6.11 -2.21 -5.15
N ALA A 124 -7.16 -1.38 -5.10
CA ALA A 124 -8.16 -1.35 -6.16
C ALA A 124 -7.54 -0.92 -7.50
N ILE A 125 -6.66 0.08 -7.47
CA ILE A 125 -5.95 0.61 -8.64
C ILE A 125 -4.90 -0.39 -9.11
N LEU A 126 -4.01 -0.87 -8.22
CA LEU A 126 -3.01 -1.90 -8.54
C LEU A 126 -3.65 -3.15 -9.16
N ASN A 127 -4.74 -3.65 -8.56
CA ASN A 127 -5.43 -4.83 -9.06
C ASN A 127 -6.16 -4.60 -10.38
N ARG A 128 -6.54 -3.36 -10.73
CA ARG A 128 -7.07 -3.05 -12.06
C ARG A 128 -5.97 -3.25 -13.10
N GLU A 129 -4.78 -2.73 -12.85
CA GLU A 129 -3.63 -2.86 -13.74
C GLU A 129 -3.15 -4.32 -13.84
N LEU A 130 -3.02 -5.01 -12.70
CA LEU A 130 -2.63 -6.42 -12.66
C LEU A 130 -3.63 -7.34 -13.36
N ARG A 131 -4.94 -7.10 -13.21
CA ARG A 131 -5.95 -7.89 -13.93
C ARG A 131 -5.86 -7.70 -15.43
N GLY A 132 -5.70 -6.47 -15.90
CA GLY A 132 -5.60 -6.17 -17.33
C GLY A 132 -4.38 -6.80 -18.00
N ARG A 133 -3.29 -7.01 -17.23
CA ARG A 133 -1.98 -7.43 -17.76
C ARG A 133 -1.65 -8.90 -17.46
N LEU A 134 -1.95 -9.36 -16.25
CA LEU A 134 -1.54 -10.66 -15.71
C LEU A 134 -2.72 -11.56 -15.30
N GLY A 135 -3.95 -11.02 -15.29
CA GLY A 135 -5.17 -11.81 -15.07
C GLY A 135 -5.42 -12.22 -13.61
N PHE A 136 -4.81 -11.56 -12.63
CA PHE A 136 -5.06 -11.81 -11.20
C PHE A 136 -4.99 -10.54 -10.33
N ASP A 137 -5.56 -10.62 -9.13
CA ASP A 137 -5.42 -9.62 -8.07
C ASP A 137 -4.26 -10.01 -7.11
N LEU A 138 -3.58 -9.05 -6.47
CA LEU A 138 -2.61 -9.31 -5.41
C LEU A 138 -3.22 -10.25 -4.34
N PRO A 139 -2.67 -11.47 -4.18
CA PRO A 139 -3.28 -12.50 -3.34
C PRO A 139 -2.98 -12.33 -1.85
N ASN A 140 -2.19 -11.31 -1.50
CA ASN A 140 -1.66 -11.08 -0.18
C ASN A 140 -2.76 -10.90 0.88
N ALA A 141 -2.44 -11.29 2.12
CA ALA A 141 -3.24 -10.85 3.27
C ALA A 141 -3.16 -9.32 3.39
N ARG A 142 -4.20 -8.70 3.95
CA ARG A 142 -4.35 -7.24 3.98
C ARG A 142 -4.50 -6.76 5.41
N ILE A 143 -3.72 -5.76 5.77
CA ILE A 143 -3.74 -5.08 7.05
C ILE A 143 -3.97 -3.60 6.79
N ASP A 144 -5.15 -3.11 7.17
CA ASP A 144 -5.49 -1.69 7.05
C ASP A 144 -5.30 -1.00 8.39
N VAL A 145 -4.29 -0.11 8.44
CA VAL A 145 -3.87 0.57 9.67
C VAL A 145 -4.93 1.54 10.19
N ALA A 146 -5.68 2.20 9.30
CA ALA A 146 -6.78 3.07 9.71
C ALA A 146 -7.89 2.26 10.42
N GLN A 147 -8.18 1.06 9.90
CA GLN A 147 -9.13 0.16 10.53
C GLN A 147 -8.61 -0.45 11.85
N GLU A 148 -7.33 -0.78 11.93
CA GLU A 148 -6.69 -1.19 13.20
C GLU A 148 -6.82 -0.12 14.27
N TYR A 149 -6.45 1.11 13.94
CA TYR A 149 -6.58 2.27 14.81
C TYR A 149 -8.01 2.46 15.32
N LEU A 150 -8.98 2.46 14.40
CA LEU A 150 -10.41 2.58 14.75
C LEU A 150 -10.88 1.45 15.66
N ARG A 151 -10.48 0.19 15.39
CA ARG A 151 -10.85 -0.95 16.24
C ARG A 151 -10.29 -0.80 17.66
N GLN A 152 -9.07 -0.31 17.81
CA GLN A 152 -8.47 -0.09 19.12
C GLN A 152 -9.14 1.07 19.87
N ARG A 153 -9.41 2.20 19.19
CA ARG A 153 -10.16 3.33 19.78
C ARG A 153 -11.56 2.94 20.24
N ARG A 154 -12.29 2.13 19.46
CA ARG A 154 -13.61 1.63 19.85
C ARG A 154 -13.59 0.74 21.10
N ARG A 155 -12.48 0.05 21.37
CA ARG A 155 -12.31 -0.75 22.58
C ARG A 155 -12.01 0.12 23.80
N SER A 156 -11.42 1.30 23.62
CA SER A 156 -11.04 2.20 24.71
C SER A 156 -12.04 3.34 24.98
N HIS A 157 -12.82 3.80 23.99
CA HIS A 157 -13.76 4.92 24.11
C HIS A 157 -15.03 4.73 23.26
N LEU A 158 -16.15 5.34 23.70
CA LEU A 158 -17.48 5.29 23.09
C LEU A 158 -17.74 6.34 21.99
N GLU A 159 -16.77 7.22 21.68
CA GLU A 159 -16.98 8.29 20.68
C GLU A 159 -16.68 7.83 19.25
N LEU A 160 -17.75 7.68 18.48
CA LEU A 160 -17.75 7.38 17.05
C LEU A 160 -18.14 8.64 16.28
N GLY A 161 -17.40 8.99 15.23
CA GLY A 161 -17.94 9.98 14.29
C GLY A 161 -17.05 10.32 13.11
N ARG A 162 -15.73 10.38 13.29
CA ARG A 162 -14.83 10.83 12.21
C ARG A 162 -13.84 9.77 11.76
N GLN A 163 -13.68 9.67 10.44
CA GLN A 163 -12.57 8.91 9.86
C GLN A 163 -11.24 9.50 10.36
N PRO A 164 -10.29 8.64 10.77
CA PRO A 164 -9.00 9.12 11.23
C PRO A 164 -8.27 9.78 10.07
N ARG A 165 -7.58 10.89 10.33
CA ARG A 165 -6.68 11.51 9.36
C ARG A 165 -5.26 10.99 9.58
N PHE A 166 -4.53 10.76 8.50
CA PHE A 166 -3.23 10.10 8.51
C PHE A 166 -2.24 10.80 9.47
N GLU A 167 -2.05 12.11 9.27
CA GLU A 167 -1.10 12.92 10.04
C GLU A 167 -1.52 13.00 11.51
N GLN A 168 -2.83 13.14 11.77
CA GLN A 168 -3.36 13.20 13.13
C GLN A 168 -3.15 11.89 13.89
N VAL A 169 -3.23 10.74 13.20
CA VAL A 169 -2.93 9.44 13.80
C VAL A 169 -1.43 9.26 14.02
N ALA A 170 -0.59 9.74 13.08
CA ALA A 170 0.87 9.68 13.24
C ALA A 170 1.28 10.44 14.51
N GLU A 171 0.82 11.68 14.61
CA GLU A 171 1.07 12.59 15.74
C GLU A 171 0.54 12.00 17.05
N GLY A 172 -0.71 11.52 17.07
CA GLY A 172 -1.29 10.88 18.26
C GLY A 172 -0.52 9.64 18.73
N LEU A 173 0.16 8.94 17.82
CA LEU A 173 1.05 7.80 18.15
C LEU A 173 2.48 8.24 18.49
N GLY A 174 2.77 9.54 18.53
CA GLY A 174 4.09 10.10 18.80
C GLY A 174 5.10 9.83 17.68
N LEU A 175 4.64 9.72 16.43
CA LEU A 175 5.46 9.40 15.26
C LEU A 175 5.62 10.61 14.35
N PRO A 176 6.81 10.84 13.77
CA PRO A 176 6.98 11.81 12.71
C PRO A 176 6.34 11.30 11.41
N VAL A 177 5.85 12.23 10.57
CA VAL A 177 5.49 11.92 9.19
C VAL A 177 6.77 11.93 8.36
N MET A 178 7.17 10.75 7.90
CA MET A 178 8.37 10.57 7.08
C MET A 178 8.08 11.02 5.64
N GLY A 179 8.98 11.78 5.03
CA GLY A 179 8.90 12.21 3.62
C GLY A 179 7.49 12.68 3.20
N PRO A 180 7.00 13.81 3.72
CA PRO A 180 5.62 14.25 3.49
C PRO A 180 5.24 14.27 2.01
N HIS A 181 4.04 13.80 1.71
CA HIS A 181 3.50 13.73 0.34
C HIS A 181 4.33 12.88 -0.63
N THR A 182 5.07 11.88 -0.13
CA THR A 182 5.74 10.87 -0.98
C THR A 182 5.18 9.49 -0.69
N ALA A 183 5.09 8.62 -1.70
CA ALA A 183 4.65 7.24 -1.52
C ALA A 183 5.53 6.51 -0.50
N LEU A 184 6.87 6.63 -0.62
CA LEU A 184 7.79 5.96 0.30
C LEU A 184 7.63 6.46 1.73
N GLY A 185 7.52 7.79 1.91
CA GLY A 185 7.29 8.40 3.21
C GLY A 185 6.01 7.92 3.88
N ASN A 186 4.91 7.84 3.12
CA ASN A 186 3.64 7.30 3.58
C ASN A 186 3.74 5.81 3.94
N ALA A 187 4.40 4.99 3.12
CA ALA A 187 4.61 3.57 3.39
C ALA A 187 5.42 3.35 4.68
N VAL A 188 6.51 4.10 4.87
CA VAL A 188 7.32 4.07 6.10
C VAL A 188 6.52 4.53 7.32
N THR A 189 5.80 5.65 7.21
CA THR A 189 4.98 6.18 8.31
C THR A 189 3.87 5.19 8.69
N THR A 190 3.21 4.57 7.69
CA THR A 190 2.22 3.52 7.89
C THR A 190 2.82 2.29 8.58
N ALA A 191 4.01 1.87 8.19
CA ALA A 191 4.74 0.77 8.84
C ALA A 191 5.00 1.07 10.32
N LEU A 192 5.46 2.29 10.64
CA LEU A 192 5.70 2.72 12.02
C LEU A 192 4.40 2.76 12.84
N MET A 193 3.30 3.27 12.27
CA MET A 193 1.99 3.26 12.91
C MET A 193 1.53 1.84 13.24
N HIS A 194 1.65 0.91 12.27
CA HIS A 194 1.30 -0.49 12.49
C HIS A 194 2.11 -1.11 13.62
N LEU A 195 3.43 -0.90 13.66
CA LEU A 195 4.27 -1.40 14.75
C LEU A 195 3.86 -0.80 16.11
N ARG A 196 3.54 0.49 16.18
CA ARG A 196 3.05 1.10 17.44
C ARG A 196 1.72 0.53 17.89
N LEU A 197 0.76 0.39 16.98
CA LEU A 197 -0.55 -0.17 17.29
C LEU A 197 -0.48 -1.65 17.67
N SER A 198 0.35 -2.45 17.01
CA SER A 198 0.54 -3.88 17.32
C SER A 198 1.09 -4.12 18.74
N ARG A 199 1.80 -3.12 19.30
CA ARG A 199 2.33 -3.13 20.67
C ARG A 199 1.36 -2.59 21.71
N GLY A 200 0.13 -2.25 21.33
CA GLY A 200 -0.88 -1.72 22.25
C GLY A 200 -0.66 -0.27 22.66
N ALA A 201 0.17 0.49 21.94
CA ALA A 201 0.27 1.93 22.16
C ALA A 201 -1.02 2.61 21.69
N LEU A 202 -1.91 2.90 22.63
CA LEU A 202 -3.04 3.81 22.39
C LEU A 202 -2.55 5.25 22.51
N PRO A 203 -3.00 6.17 21.65
CA PRO A 203 -2.74 7.60 21.85
C PRO A 203 -3.30 8.05 23.20
N VAL A 204 -2.53 8.86 23.92
CA VAL A 204 -3.02 9.60 25.08
C VAL A 204 -4.01 10.67 24.56
N PRO A 205 -5.19 10.85 25.21
CA PRO A 205 -6.19 11.83 24.79
C PRO A 205 -5.67 13.26 24.77
#